data_AF-A0A9P6SWS3-F1
#
_entry.id   AF-A0A9P6SWS3-F1
#
_cell.length_a   1.000
_cell.length_b   1.000
_cell.length_c   1.000
_cell.angle_alpha   90.00
_cell.angle_beta   90.00
_cell.angle_gamma   90.00
#
_symmetry.space_group_name_H-M   'P 1'
#
loop_
_entity.id
_entity.type
_entity.pdbx_description
1 polymer ?
#
loop_
_entity_poly.entity_id
_entity_poly.type
_entity_poly.pdbx_seq_one_letter_code
_entity_poly.pdbx_strand_id
1 'polypeptide(L)'
;MVHRAFRSDCRITTVYDFALVENTRAPEGDNPIIAGVSLQQDIGYFGKVKLMYGISEIIATHSDYRNKGLMRRLFHDLVHPASDLRGGVVQIIAGIPHFYRQFGYEYALDFGSYNPQKLNDLTSILPLAEHESVEKGGHGEPFLLRTPSVDDLPYLVEMSTPEKRLSQAGAGFLYDENYWRFWIRDAVANMTSKFDVSRSHWIIVDAKAGKDCGVAMARGCPMLSIEMFVLDEEHNYRDAMHSVLRQILTIANGPTAWEQKQQLEEAKRAREVKEQQGATTTNQKKIQGMTLSLDPEHPIMKLFASKSTVTTTKSKIYTRIPSYANFLLKIAPVLEDRLAQSCLKEITVIWQFNFFRKVVGSAGKGVEVVFESGKLISARDDWVEPSPKEKVMAARERIAKAKEENRPDFKPLVYQAQFAPLTFTRLVVGDMTMDQMTDIYAECGIREGGDDAKLMLDILFPKQIFHFDLHSW
;
A
#
# COMPACT_ATOMS: atom_id res chain seq x y z
N MET A 1 16.10 8.39 -5.66
CA MET A 1 14.70 8.88 -5.71
C MET A 1 14.45 10.34 -5.32
N VAL A 2 14.92 10.89 -4.20
CA VAL A 2 14.68 12.32 -3.87
C VAL A 2 15.05 13.24 -5.05
N HIS A 3 16.20 13.00 -5.67
CA HIS A 3 16.61 13.69 -6.90
C HIS A 3 15.68 13.44 -8.11
N ARG A 4 15.03 12.27 -8.24
CA ARG A 4 14.06 11.97 -9.31
C ARG A 4 12.73 12.69 -9.08
N ALA A 5 12.24 12.69 -7.84
CA ALA A 5 11.03 13.40 -7.45
C ALA A 5 11.16 14.91 -7.75
N PHE A 6 12.33 15.50 -7.46
CA PHE A 6 12.67 16.89 -7.81
C PHE A 6 12.92 17.14 -9.31
N ARG A 7 12.88 16.12 -10.18
CA ARG A 7 13.03 16.26 -11.64
C ARG A 7 11.77 15.91 -12.41
N SER A 8 10.68 15.51 -11.73
CA SER A 8 9.48 14.92 -12.34
C SER A 8 9.72 13.60 -13.09
N ASP A 9 10.80 12.89 -12.74
CA ASP A 9 11.14 11.58 -13.30
C ASP A 9 10.56 10.45 -12.43
N CYS A 10 9.36 10.65 -11.87
CA CYS A 10 8.70 9.72 -10.97
C CYS A 10 7.22 9.58 -11.32
N ARG A 11 6.69 8.35 -11.27
CA ARG A 11 5.28 8.09 -11.58
C ARG A 11 4.31 8.76 -10.61
N ILE A 12 4.69 8.83 -9.35
CA ILE A 12 3.78 9.18 -8.24
C ILE A 12 3.95 10.61 -7.73
N THR A 13 4.88 11.38 -8.30
CA THR A 13 5.18 12.74 -7.85
C THR A 13 5.91 13.55 -8.92
N THR A 14 5.70 14.86 -8.90
CA THR A 14 6.28 15.86 -9.80
C THR A 14 6.92 17.00 -9.01
N VAL A 15 7.61 17.92 -9.69
CA VAL A 15 8.17 19.13 -9.07
C VAL A 15 7.13 20.04 -8.40
N TYR A 16 5.85 19.92 -8.77
CA TYR A 16 4.76 20.73 -8.21
C TYR A 16 4.11 20.10 -6.98
N ASP A 17 4.64 18.97 -6.52
CA ASP A 17 4.08 18.19 -5.41
C ASP A 17 4.83 18.39 -4.09
N PHE A 18 5.53 19.52 -3.96
CA PHE A 18 6.27 19.88 -2.77
C PHE A 18 5.68 21.13 -2.12
N ALA A 19 5.35 21.02 -0.85
CA ALA A 19 5.02 22.15 0.00
C ALA A 19 6.28 22.59 0.75
N LEU A 20 6.73 23.83 0.54
CA LEU A 20 7.98 24.35 1.08
C LEU A 20 7.75 25.58 1.96
N VAL A 21 8.62 25.78 2.94
CA VAL A 21 8.70 27.02 3.73
C VAL A 21 10.04 27.68 3.47
N GLU A 22 9.98 28.90 2.96
CA GLU A 22 11.11 29.78 2.72
C GLU A 22 11.27 30.76 3.90
N ASN A 23 12.50 30.97 4.38
CA ASN A 23 12.76 32.04 5.36
C ASN A 23 13.01 33.37 4.65
N THR A 24 11.94 34.10 4.37
CA THR A 24 11.99 35.43 3.73
C THR A 24 12.51 36.55 4.65
N ARG A 25 12.93 36.22 5.88
CA ARG A 25 13.56 37.15 6.83
C ARG A 25 15.08 37.00 6.88
N ALA A 26 15.64 36.06 6.12
CA ALA A 26 17.08 35.98 5.92
C ALA A 26 17.59 37.23 5.17
N PRO A 27 18.91 37.51 5.21
CA PRO A 27 19.49 38.54 4.37
C PRO A 27 19.05 38.40 2.90
N GLU A 28 18.89 39.54 2.23
CA GLU A 28 18.39 39.59 0.86
C GLU A 28 19.26 38.74 -0.08
N GLY A 29 18.62 37.83 -0.83
CA GLY A 29 19.29 36.90 -1.73
C GLY A 29 19.52 35.49 -1.17
N ASP A 30 19.39 35.28 0.15
CA ASP A 30 19.66 33.96 0.75
C ASP A 30 18.42 33.06 0.87
N ASN A 31 17.26 33.65 1.19
CA ASN A 31 15.96 33.01 1.47
C ASN A 31 15.96 31.46 1.51
N PRO A 32 16.54 30.84 2.56
CA PRO A 32 16.72 29.39 2.55
C PRO A 32 15.39 28.67 2.72
N ILE A 33 15.26 27.51 2.07
CA ILE A 33 14.18 26.56 2.37
C ILE A 33 14.47 25.93 3.73
N ILE A 34 13.62 26.20 4.71
CA ILE A 34 13.80 25.77 6.11
C ILE A 34 12.90 24.60 6.52
N ALA A 35 11.88 24.29 5.73
CA ALA A 35 11.03 23.12 5.92
C ALA A 35 10.38 22.69 4.60
N GLY A 36 10.03 21.41 4.49
CA GLY A 36 9.33 20.89 3.32
C GLY A 36 8.66 19.53 3.55
N VAL A 37 7.67 19.25 2.72
CA VAL A 37 6.95 17.97 2.62
C VAL A 37 6.63 17.70 1.16
N SER A 38 6.78 16.46 0.69
CA SER A 38 6.27 16.01 -0.60
C SER A 38 4.94 15.30 -0.45
N LEU A 39 4.06 15.47 -1.44
CA LEU A 39 2.81 14.72 -1.59
C LEU A 39 2.91 13.81 -2.81
N GLN A 40 3.08 12.51 -2.59
CA GLN A 40 3.01 11.52 -3.64
C GLN A 40 1.57 10.99 -3.73
N GLN A 41 1.21 10.41 -4.87
CA GLN A 41 -0.08 9.77 -5.06
C GLN A 41 0.04 8.43 -5.76
N ASP A 42 -0.68 7.44 -5.27
CA ASP A 42 -0.73 6.14 -5.91
C ASP A 42 -2.13 5.54 -5.88
N ILE A 43 -2.39 4.68 -6.86
CA ILE A 43 -3.65 3.96 -6.99
C ILE A 43 -3.49 2.63 -6.26
N GLY A 44 -4.43 2.37 -5.36
CA GLY A 44 -4.58 1.08 -4.71
C GLY A 44 -5.99 0.56 -4.82
N TYR A 45 -6.27 -0.46 -4.02
CA TYR A 45 -7.57 -1.09 -3.93
C TYR A 45 -7.97 -1.32 -2.47
N PHE A 46 -9.27 -1.38 -2.24
CA PHE A 46 -9.90 -1.89 -1.04
C PHE A 46 -11.06 -2.79 -1.47
N GLY A 47 -10.94 -4.10 -1.22
CA GLY A 47 -11.74 -5.11 -1.90
C GLY A 47 -11.70 -4.90 -3.42
N LYS A 48 -12.89 -4.86 -4.04
CA LYS A 48 -13.05 -4.63 -5.48
C LYS A 48 -12.96 -3.16 -5.93
N VAL A 49 -12.79 -2.21 -5.01
CA VAL A 49 -12.84 -0.77 -5.31
C VAL A 49 -11.44 -0.20 -5.46
N LYS A 50 -11.20 0.57 -6.53
CA LYS A 50 -9.97 1.37 -6.69
C LYS A 50 -10.03 2.64 -5.85
N LEU A 51 -8.97 2.91 -5.11
CA LEU A 51 -8.80 4.09 -4.26
C LEU A 51 -7.53 4.85 -4.65
N MET A 52 -7.58 6.17 -4.52
CA MET A 52 -6.38 7.00 -4.58
C MET A 52 -5.85 7.19 -3.17
N TYR A 53 -4.56 6.94 -2.99
CA TYR A 53 -3.83 7.12 -1.75
C TYR A 53 -2.95 8.36 -1.84
N GLY A 54 -3.07 9.26 -0.88
CA GLY A 54 -2.11 10.34 -0.67
C GLY A 54 -0.97 9.87 0.21
N ILE A 55 0.27 10.03 -0.22
CA ILE A 55 1.45 9.50 0.48
C ILE A 55 2.35 10.69 0.79
N SER A 56 2.38 11.09 2.06
CA SER A 56 3.24 12.19 2.52
C SER A 56 4.64 11.66 2.80
N GLU A 57 5.64 12.21 2.11
CA GLU A 57 7.04 11.75 2.22
C GLU A 57 8.04 12.90 2.17
N ILE A 58 9.33 12.61 2.38
CA ILE A 58 10.44 13.59 2.28
C ILE A 58 10.17 14.80 3.22
N ILE A 59 9.84 14.49 4.47
CA ILE A 59 9.46 15.48 5.46
C ILE A 59 10.70 15.95 6.20
N ALA A 60 10.99 17.24 6.13
CA ALA A 60 12.17 17.80 6.76
C ALA A 60 11.90 19.19 7.35
N THR A 61 12.53 19.47 8.48
CA THR A 61 12.63 20.83 9.06
C THR A 61 14.06 21.05 9.53
N HIS A 62 14.65 22.16 9.10
CA HIS A 62 15.95 22.61 9.57
C HIS A 62 15.94 22.71 11.11
N SER A 63 17.01 22.26 11.77
CA SER A 63 17.08 22.14 13.24
C SER A 63 16.65 23.41 13.97
N ASP A 64 17.14 24.56 13.51
CA ASP A 64 16.96 25.87 14.15
C ASP A 64 15.54 26.45 13.99
N TYR A 65 14.70 25.77 13.19
CA TYR A 65 13.32 26.15 12.90
C TYR A 65 12.30 25.11 13.40
N ARG A 66 12.75 24.07 14.11
CA ARG A 66 11.88 23.08 14.76
C ARG A 66 11.05 23.75 15.88
N ASN A 67 9.94 23.13 16.25
CA ASN A 67 9.02 23.58 17.30
C ASN A 67 8.36 24.96 17.07
N LYS A 68 8.40 25.49 15.84
CA LYS A 68 7.75 26.75 15.45
C LYS A 68 6.40 26.57 14.75
N GLY A 69 5.82 25.37 14.78
CA GLY A 69 4.53 25.06 14.15
C GLY A 69 4.56 24.89 12.62
N LEU A 70 5.74 24.92 11.98
CA LEU A 70 5.88 24.86 10.52
C LEU A 70 5.24 23.62 9.90
N MET A 71 5.49 22.43 10.46
CA MET A 71 4.89 21.18 9.97
C MET A 71 3.38 21.17 10.07
N ARG A 72 2.81 21.73 11.16
CA ARG A 72 1.36 21.85 11.30
C ARG A 72 0.76 22.65 10.16
N ARG A 73 1.41 23.77 9.81
CA ARG A 73 0.97 24.63 8.72
C ARG A 73 1.11 23.94 7.37
N LEU A 74 2.23 23.29 7.09
CA LEU A 74 2.44 22.54 5.85
C LEU A 74 1.39 21.45 5.64
N PHE A 75 1.11 20.65 6.69
CA PHE A 75 0.08 19.60 6.59
C PHE A 75 -1.33 20.17 6.44
N HIS A 76 -1.71 21.12 7.29
CA HIS A 76 -3.08 21.63 7.34
C HIS A 76 -3.44 22.54 6.17
N ASP A 77 -2.52 23.43 5.78
CA ASP A 77 -2.83 24.49 4.82
C ASP A 77 -2.52 24.06 3.37
N LEU A 78 -1.63 23.07 3.17
CA LEU A 78 -1.14 22.70 1.84
C LEU A 78 -1.31 21.20 1.53
N VAL A 79 -0.65 20.32 2.27
CA VAL A 79 -0.51 18.89 1.88
C VAL A 79 -1.82 18.13 2.00
N HIS A 80 -2.52 18.20 3.14
CA HIS A 80 -3.79 17.49 3.31
C HIS A 80 -4.88 18.00 2.37
N PRO A 81 -5.12 19.33 2.22
CA PRO A 81 -6.10 19.82 1.26
C PRO A 81 -5.77 19.44 -0.18
N ALA A 82 -4.49 19.49 -0.58
CA ALA A 82 -4.07 19.07 -1.92
C ALA A 82 -4.34 17.58 -2.17
N SER A 83 -4.06 16.72 -1.19
CA SER A 83 -4.36 15.30 -1.27
C SER A 83 -5.87 15.04 -1.34
N ASP A 84 -6.65 15.71 -0.51
CA ASP A 84 -8.12 15.61 -0.51
C ASP A 84 -8.70 16.02 -1.87
N LEU A 85 -8.23 17.14 -2.45
CA LEU A 85 -8.66 17.66 -3.76
C LEU A 85 -8.35 16.69 -4.91
N ARG A 86 -7.25 15.95 -4.80
CA ARG A 86 -6.83 14.96 -5.81
C ARG A 86 -7.43 13.57 -5.55
N GLY A 87 -8.45 13.48 -4.69
CA GLY A 87 -9.19 12.24 -4.42
C GLY A 87 -8.51 11.28 -3.44
N GLY A 88 -7.49 11.73 -2.71
CA GLY A 88 -6.78 10.96 -1.68
C GLY A 88 -7.66 10.65 -0.45
N VAL A 89 -8.59 9.71 -0.62
CA VAL A 89 -9.57 9.29 0.41
C VAL A 89 -8.95 8.51 1.56
N VAL A 90 -7.75 7.96 1.34
CA VAL A 90 -6.87 7.42 2.38
C VAL A 90 -5.51 8.09 2.23
N GLN A 91 -4.92 8.49 3.35
CA GLN A 91 -3.61 9.12 3.37
C GLN A 91 -2.69 8.35 4.28
N ILE A 92 -1.48 8.11 3.81
CA ILE A 92 -0.49 7.33 4.54
C ILE A 92 0.83 8.08 4.65
N ILE A 93 1.58 7.78 5.70
CA ILE A 93 2.83 8.46 6.01
C ILE A 93 3.74 7.55 6.82
N ALA A 94 4.97 7.34 6.37
CA ALA A 94 5.99 6.72 7.19
C ALA A 94 6.63 7.77 8.13
N GLY A 95 7.16 7.34 9.29
CA GLY A 95 8.10 8.15 10.04
C GLY A 95 8.00 8.06 11.56
N ILE A 96 8.18 9.20 12.21
CA ILE A 96 8.53 9.29 13.64
C ILE A 96 7.38 8.77 14.51
N PRO A 97 7.65 7.82 15.44
CA PRO A 97 6.64 7.34 16.35
C PRO A 97 5.97 8.45 17.17
N HIS A 98 4.66 8.29 17.35
CA HIS A 98 3.69 9.21 17.97
C HIS A 98 3.52 10.61 17.35
N PHE A 99 4.41 11.05 16.46
CA PHE A 99 4.41 12.43 15.98
C PHE A 99 3.18 12.79 15.14
N TYR A 100 2.76 11.93 14.20
CA TYR A 100 1.73 12.27 13.21
C TYR A 100 0.29 12.17 13.72
N ARG A 101 0.06 11.61 14.91
CA ARG A 101 -1.27 11.55 15.54
C ARG A 101 -1.89 12.94 15.72
N GLN A 102 -1.04 13.96 15.92
CA GLN A 102 -1.48 15.35 16.06
C GLN A 102 -2.05 15.94 14.77
N PHE A 103 -1.89 15.27 13.62
CA PHE A 103 -2.41 15.68 12.32
C PHE A 103 -3.52 14.75 11.80
N GLY A 104 -4.07 13.90 12.67
CA GLY A 104 -5.22 13.05 12.36
C GLY A 104 -4.87 11.66 11.84
N TYR A 105 -3.62 11.22 12.00
CA TYR A 105 -3.20 9.87 11.61
C TYR A 105 -3.27 8.86 12.77
N GLU A 106 -3.55 7.61 12.45
CA GLU A 106 -3.52 6.45 13.36
C GLU A 106 -2.73 5.29 12.75
N TYR A 107 -2.10 4.45 13.57
CA TYR A 107 -1.48 3.21 13.11
C TYR A 107 -2.55 2.19 12.75
N ALA A 108 -2.88 2.09 11.45
CA ALA A 108 -3.99 1.27 11.00
C ALA A 108 -3.58 0.25 9.94
N LEU A 109 -2.95 0.68 8.84
CA LEU A 109 -2.53 -0.24 7.78
C LEU A 109 -1.18 -0.89 8.10
N ASP A 110 -0.98 -2.13 7.66
CA ASP A 110 0.32 -2.80 7.74
C ASP A 110 1.26 -2.27 6.65
N PHE A 111 2.55 -2.23 6.98
CA PHE A 111 3.64 -1.75 6.15
C PHE A 111 4.57 -2.90 5.77
N GLY A 112 4.81 -3.08 4.46
CA GLY A 112 5.65 -4.14 3.92
C GLY A 112 4.97 -5.52 3.89
N SER A 113 5.76 -6.54 3.55
CA SER A 113 5.24 -7.91 3.47
C SER A 113 4.90 -8.47 4.84
N TYR A 114 3.76 -9.17 4.93
CA TYR A 114 3.34 -9.85 6.14
C TYR A 114 4.17 -11.13 6.32
N ASN A 115 4.99 -11.17 7.38
CA ASN A 115 5.83 -12.33 7.74
C ASN A 115 6.79 -12.82 6.63
N PRO A 116 7.74 -11.98 6.17
CA PRO A 116 8.70 -12.41 5.16
C PRO A 116 9.55 -13.61 5.66
N GLN A 117 9.86 -14.53 4.75
CA GLN A 117 10.68 -15.71 5.01
C GLN A 117 12.11 -15.48 4.55
N LYS A 118 13.11 -15.73 5.39
CA LYS A 118 14.52 -15.64 5.03
C LYS A 118 15.10 -17.00 4.69
N LEU A 119 15.77 -17.08 3.55
CA LEU A 119 16.58 -18.21 3.10
C LEU A 119 18.06 -17.84 3.29
N ASN A 120 18.75 -18.51 4.21
CA ASN A 120 20.14 -18.18 4.58
C ASN A 120 21.19 -19.12 3.94
N ASP A 121 20.85 -20.39 3.67
CA ASP A 121 21.76 -21.35 3.02
C ASP A 121 21.35 -21.55 1.55
N LEU A 122 21.57 -20.52 0.74
CA LEU A 122 21.14 -20.53 -0.66
C LEU A 122 21.80 -21.65 -1.47
N THR A 123 23.02 -22.07 -1.12
CA THR A 123 23.74 -23.17 -1.79
C THR A 123 23.06 -24.52 -1.60
N SER A 124 22.57 -24.81 -0.39
CA SER A 124 21.83 -26.04 -0.10
C SER A 124 20.38 -25.97 -0.59
N ILE A 125 19.77 -24.79 -0.50
CA ILE A 125 18.36 -24.59 -0.86
C ILE A 125 18.16 -24.55 -2.38
N LEU A 126 19.10 -23.97 -3.11
CA LEU A 126 19.09 -23.79 -4.57
C LEU A 126 20.32 -24.49 -5.17
N PRO A 127 20.41 -25.84 -5.10
CA PRO A 127 21.55 -26.55 -5.67
C PRO A 127 21.62 -26.30 -7.18
N LEU A 128 22.84 -26.18 -7.70
CA LEU A 128 23.08 -26.05 -9.15
C LEU A 128 22.28 -27.14 -9.89
N ALA A 129 21.76 -26.80 -11.06
CA ALA A 129 21.13 -27.81 -11.91
C ALA A 129 22.11 -28.99 -12.10
N GLU A 130 21.65 -30.23 -11.91
CA GLU A 130 22.51 -31.40 -12.06
C GLU A 130 23.15 -31.38 -13.45
N HIS A 131 24.48 -31.29 -13.47
CA HIS A 131 25.27 -31.34 -14.70
C HIS A 131 25.27 -32.78 -15.24
N GLU A 132 24.21 -33.21 -15.90
CA GLU A 132 24.31 -34.31 -16.87
C GLU A 132 24.77 -33.74 -18.22
N SER A 133 26.09 -33.66 -18.38
CA SER A 133 26.85 -33.55 -19.63
C SER A 133 26.67 -32.28 -20.51
N VAL A 134 27.51 -31.28 -20.25
CA VAL A 134 27.72 -30.10 -21.12
C VAL A 134 28.38 -30.46 -22.47
N GLU A 135 28.84 -31.70 -22.67
CA GLU A 135 29.58 -32.12 -23.87
C GLU A 135 28.68 -32.50 -25.07
N LYS A 136 27.35 -32.48 -24.94
CA LYS A 136 26.42 -32.73 -26.06
C LYS A 136 25.24 -31.76 -26.06
N GLY A 137 25.49 -30.47 -26.29
CA GLY A 137 24.43 -29.55 -26.75
C GLY A 137 23.32 -29.18 -25.75
N GLY A 138 23.59 -29.27 -24.44
CA GLY A 138 23.02 -28.44 -23.36
C GLY A 138 21.54 -28.62 -22.99
N HIS A 139 21.27 -29.12 -21.78
CA HIS A 139 19.99 -28.85 -21.10
C HIS A 139 20.15 -27.57 -20.26
N GLY A 140 19.54 -26.48 -20.71
CA GLY A 140 19.42 -25.23 -19.95
C GLY A 140 18.42 -25.35 -18.79
N GLU A 141 18.31 -24.31 -17.99
CA GLU A 141 17.25 -24.16 -16.99
C GLU A 141 15.86 -24.34 -17.65
N PRO A 142 14.96 -25.20 -17.13
CA PRO A 142 13.67 -25.49 -17.76
C PRO A 142 12.75 -24.27 -17.84
N PHE A 143 12.98 -23.28 -16.96
CA PHE A 143 12.31 -21.99 -16.99
C PHE A 143 13.37 -20.92 -17.13
N LEU A 144 13.30 -20.08 -18.16
CA LEU A 144 14.26 -19.01 -18.42
C LEU A 144 13.70 -17.65 -17.97
N LEU A 145 14.59 -16.68 -17.77
CA LEU A 145 14.22 -15.29 -17.50
C LEU A 145 14.58 -14.40 -18.69
N ARG A 146 13.61 -13.61 -19.15
CA ARG A 146 13.86 -12.52 -20.12
C ARG A 146 13.47 -11.17 -19.55
N THR A 147 14.14 -10.13 -20.02
CA THR A 147 13.80 -8.73 -19.67
C THR A 147 12.50 -8.34 -20.39
N PRO A 148 11.50 -7.77 -19.69
CA PRO A 148 10.29 -7.28 -20.32
C PRO A 148 10.54 -6.00 -21.14
N SER A 149 9.73 -5.80 -22.16
CA SER A 149 9.68 -4.61 -23.01
C SER A 149 8.36 -3.86 -22.85
N VAL A 150 8.22 -2.69 -23.48
CA VAL A 150 6.96 -1.93 -23.47
C VAL A 150 5.80 -2.67 -24.16
N ASP A 151 6.09 -3.63 -25.03
CA ASP A 151 5.06 -4.45 -25.69
C ASP A 151 4.47 -5.49 -24.73
N ASP A 152 5.17 -5.80 -23.63
CA ASP A 152 4.74 -6.75 -22.61
C ASP A 152 3.80 -6.12 -21.55
N LEU A 153 3.50 -4.81 -21.65
CA LEU A 153 2.69 -4.11 -20.64
C LEU A 153 1.32 -4.77 -20.35
N PRO A 154 0.52 -5.19 -21.35
CA PRO A 154 -0.75 -5.86 -21.07
C PRO A 154 -0.57 -7.14 -20.25
N TYR A 155 0.45 -7.94 -20.57
CA TYR A 155 0.78 -9.17 -19.86
C TYR A 155 1.24 -8.91 -18.43
N LEU A 156 2.08 -7.91 -18.21
CA LEU A 156 2.54 -7.51 -16.87
C LEU A 156 1.38 -7.03 -15.98
N VAL A 157 0.47 -6.22 -16.52
CA VAL A 157 -0.73 -5.76 -15.80
C VAL A 157 -1.63 -6.93 -15.43
N GLU A 158 -1.86 -7.87 -16.34
CA GLU A 158 -2.65 -9.07 -16.08
C GLU A 158 -2.03 -9.94 -14.98
N MET A 159 -0.73 -10.23 -15.07
CA MET A 159 -0.04 -11.12 -14.13
C MET A 159 0.17 -10.52 -12.74
N SER A 160 -0.10 -9.22 -12.56
CA SER A 160 0.14 -8.50 -11.31
C SER A 160 -1.15 -8.16 -10.54
N THR A 161 -2.31 -8.63 -11.00
CA THR A 161 -3.56 -8.51 -10.23
C THR A 161 -3.45 -9.24 -8.88
N PRO A 162 -4.18 -8.79 -7.84
CA PRO A 162 -4.20 -9.48 -6.55
C PRO A 162 -4.49 -10.98 -6.67
N GLU A 163 -5.41 -11.36 -7.56
CA GLU A 163 -5.81 -12.75 -7.79
C GLU A 163 -4.67 -13.57 -8.38
N LYS A 164 -3.99 -13.09 -9.44
CA LYS A 164 -2.86 -13.80 -10.05
C LYS A 164 -1.66 -13.88 -9.11
N ARG A 165 -1.46 -12.88 -8.26
CA ARG A 165 -0.43 -12.91 -7.20
C ARG A 165 -0.80 -13.78 -6.00
N LEU A 166 -1.98 -14.41 -6.00
CA LEU A 166 -2.50 -15.22 -4.90
C LEU A 166 -2.57 -14.43 -3.57
N SER A 167 -2.77 -13.12 -3.66
CA SER A 167 -2.79 -12.25 -2.48
C SER A 167 -4.11 -12.35 -1.73
N GLN A 168 -4.02 -12.54 -0.41
CA GLN A 168 -5.17 -12.49 0.52
C GLN A 168 -5.41 -11.09 1.08
N ALA A 169 -4.68 -10.09 0.60
CA ALA A 169 -4.79 -8.73 1.11
C ALA A 169 -6.12 -8.10 0.69
N GLY A 170 -6.87 -7.58 1.66
CA GLY A 170 -8.11 -6.85 1.42
C GLY A 170 -7.89 -5.42 0.92
N ALA A 171 -6.67 -4.89 1.07
CA ALA A 171 -6.27 -3.62 0.49
C ALA A 171 -4.76 -3.57 0.19
N GLY A 172 -4.38 -2.79 -0.82
CA GLY A 172 -2.99 -2.63 -1.24
C GLY A 172 -2.83 -1.72 -2.45
N PHE A 173 -1.61 -1.63 -3.01
CA PHE A 173 -1.37 -0.89 -4.25
C PHE A 173 -1.68 -1.72 -5.50
N LEU A 174 -1.98 -1.03 -6.61
CA LEU A 174 -2.18 -1.64 -7.92
C LEU A 174 -0.93 -1.47 -8.80
N TYR A 175 -0.65 -2.51 -9.59
CA TYR A 175 0.43 -2.54 -10.57
C TYR A 175 -0.17 -2.27 -11.96
N ASP A 176 -0.63 -1.04 -12.18
CA ASP A 176 -1.27 -0.64 -13.42
C ASP A 176 -0.26 -0.41 -14.57
N GLU A 177 -0.76 -0.04 -15.75
CA GLU A 177 0.10 0.19 -16.91
C GLU A 177 1.13 1.30 -16.63
N ASN A 178 0.74 2.36 -15.92
CA ASN A 178 1.66 3.44 -15.54
C ASN A 178 2.76 2.93 -14.63
N TYR A 179 2.43 2.06 -13.66
CA TYR A 179 3.39 1.40 -12.80
C TYR A 179 4.43 0.65 -13.63
N TRP A 180 3.99 -0.26 -14.50
CA TRP A 180 4.89 -1.11 -15.25
C TRP A 180 5.72 -0.31 -16.25
N ARG A 181 5.11 0.63 -16.97
CA ARG A 181 5.79 1.52 -17.91
C ARG A 181 6.91 2.29 -17.23
N PHE A 182 6.65 2.83 -16.04
CA PHE A 182 7.66 3.51 -15.27
C PHE A 182 8.84 2.59 -14.94
N TRP A 183 8.58 1.41 -14.39
CA TRP A 183 9.64 0.54 -13.88
C TRP A 183 10.48 -0.15 -14.96
N ILE A 184 9.88 -0.55 -16.08
CA ILE A 184 10.61 -1.27 -17.15
C ILE A 184 11.31 -0.33 -18.14
N ARG A 185 10.91 0.95 -18.21
CA ARG A 185 11.45 1.94 -19.15
C ARG A 185 12.07 3.15 -18.43
N ASP A 186 11.24 3.93 -17.74
CA ASP A 186 11.62 5.27 -17.26
C ASP A 186 12.63 5.21 -16.11
N ALA A 187 12.42 4.28 -15.18
CA ALA A 187 13.28 4.12 -14.01
C ALA A 187 14.71 3.74 -14.39
N VAL A 188 14.91 2.99 -15.49
CA VAL A 188 16.22 2.62 -16.01
C VAL A 188 16.82 3.78 -16.81
N ALA A 189 16.04 4.39 -17.71
CA ALA A 189 16.49 5.51 -18.53
C ALA A 189 16.96 6.70 -17.68
N ASN A 190 16.17 7.07 -16.68
CA ASN A 190 16.38 8.24 -15.82
C ASN A 190 17.31 7.95 -14.63
N MET A 191 17.99 6.81 -14.63
CA MET A 191 18.93 6.46 -13.57
C MET A 191 20.18 7.35 -13.61
N THR A 192 20.41 8.11 -12.53
CA THR A 192 21.53 9.07 -12.45
C THR A 192 22.43 8.86 -11.24
N SER A 193 22.11 7.91 -10.38
CA SER A 193 22.93 7.58 -9.21
C SER A 193 22.79 6.10 -8.82
N LYS A 194 23.83 5.55 -8.17
CA LYS A 194 23.79 4.22 -7.53
C LYS A 194 22.72 4.07 -6.44
N PHE A 195 22.20 5.18 -5.92
CA PHE A 195 21.13 5.20 -4.91
C PHE A 195 19.73 5.25 -5.51
N ASP A 196 19.62 5.32 -6.83
CA ASP A 196 18.34 5.06 -7.46
C ASP A 196 18.05 3.57 -7.34
N VAL A 197 17.07 3.21 -6.49
CA VAL A 197 16.73 1.81 -6.24
C VAL A 197 16.28 1.17 -7.55
N SER A 198 16.94 0.06 -7.90
CA SER A 198 16.48 -0.78 -8.99
C SER A 198 15.62 -1.91 -8.41
N ARG A 199 14.35 -1.94 -8.84
CA ARG A 199 13.57 -3.18 -8.85
C ARG A 199 13.85 -3.86 -10.17
N SER A 200 14.22 -5.14 -10.11
CA SER A 200 14.43 -5.98 -11.28
C SER A 200 13.17 -6.78 -11.54
N HIS A 201 12.82 -6.91 -12.81
CA HIS A 201 11.58 -7.53 -13.26
C HIS A 201 11.90 -8.44 -14.44
N TRP A 202 11.28 -9.62 -14.47
CA TRP A 202 11.50 -10.61 -15.51
C TRP A 202 10.20 -11.29 -15.91
N ILE A 203 10.11 -11.64 -17.18
CA ILE A 203 9.14 -12.62 -17.67
C ILE A 203 9.78 -14.00 -17.58
N ILE A 204 9.03 -14.94 -17.00
CA ILE A 204 9.40 -16.34 -16.89
C ILE A 204 8.93 -17.04 -18.16
N VAL A 205 9.82 -17.80 -18.79
CA VAL A 205 9.59 -18.49 -20.07
C VAL A 205 9.76 -19.99 -19.86
N ASP A 206 8.77 -20.80 -20.24
CA ASP A 206 8.94 -22.25 -20.35
C ASP A 206 9.85 -22.54 -21.55
N ALA A 207 11.05 -23.07 -21.29
CA ALA A 207 12.05 -23.35 -22.33
C ALA A 207 11.60 -24.45 -23.31
N LYS A 208 10.78 -25.39 -22.85
CA LYS A 208 10.27 -26.50 -23.67
C LYS A 208 9.15 -26.04 -24.59
N ALA A 209 8.23 -25.22 -24.07
CA ALA A 209 7.11 -24.69 -24.83
C ALA A 209 7.48 -23.44 -25.66
N GLY A 210 8.54 -22.72 -25.28
CA GLY A 210 8.88 -21.43 -25.85
C GLY A 210 7.85 -20.34 -25.54
N LYS A 211 7.12 -20.49 -24.43
CA LYS A 211 5.97 -19.65 -24.06
C LYS A 211 6.27 -18.87 -22.78
N ASP A 212 5.91 -17.59 -22.76
CA ASP A 212 5.88 -16.81 -21.53
C ASP A 212 4.82 -17.39 -20.58
N CYS A 213 5.23 -17.73 -19.36
CA CYS A 213 4.40 -18.44 -18.40
C CYS A 213 4.39 -17.80 -17.01
N GLY A 214 5.09 -16.69 -16.80
CA GLY A 214 5.08 -16.03 -15.51
C GLY A 214 5.76 -14.66 -15.47
N VAL A 215 5.71 -14.04 -14.30
CA VAL A 215 6.41 -12.79 -13.97
C VAL A 215 7.10 -12.93 -12.61
N ALA A 216 8.35 -12.50 -12.53
CA ALA A 216 9.08 -12.39 -11.28
C ALA A 216 9.58 -10.96 -11.06
N MET A 217 9.56 -10.51 -9.80
CA MET A 217 10.10 -9.21 -9.38
C MET A 217 10.97 -9.40 -8.15
N ALA A 218 12.14 -8.77 -8.16
CA ALA A 218 13.03 -8.74 -7.02
C ALA A 218 13.63 -7.36 -6.80
N ARG A 219 13.91 -7.04 -5.53
CA ARG A 219 14.61 -5.82 -5.13
C ARG A 219 16.03 -6.14 -4.65
N GLY A 220 16.98 -5.32 -5.10
CA GLY A 220 18.37 -5.34 -4.65
C GLY A 220 18.63 -4.32 -3.54
N CYS A 221 19.43 -4.72 -2.55
CA CYS A 221 19.96 -3.90 -1.42
C CYS A 221 18.98 -3.58 -0.26
N PRO A 222 19.37 -3.80 1.02
CA PRO A 222 20.61 -4.45 1.48
C PRO A 222 20.59 -5.98 1.37
N MET A 223 19.45 -6.60 1.03
CA MET A 223 19.31 -8.04 0.77
C MET A 223 18.40 -8.26 -0.44
N LEU A 224 18.66 -9.33 -1.20
CA LEU A 224 17.81 -9.76 -2.30
C LEU A 224 16.43 -10.15 -1.75
N SER A 225 15.38 -9.48 -2.21
CA SER A 225 13.99 -9.72 -1.79
C SER A 225 13.13 -10.07 -3.00
N ILE A 226 12.51 -11.24 -3.01
CA ILE A 226 11.53 -11.66 -4.02
C ILE A 226 10.17 -11.08 -3.62
N GLU A 227 9.67 -10.16 -4.41
CA GLU A 227 8.45 -9.38 -4.12
C GLU A 227 7.28 -9.76 -5.03
N MET A 228 7.56 -10.47 -6.13
CA MET A 228 6.54 -11.10 -6.98
C MET A 228 7.10 -12.38 -7.60
N PHE A 229 6.29 -13.43 -7.62
CA PHE A 229 6.55 -14.65 -8.38
C PHE A 229 5.20 -15.23 -8.80
N VAL A 230 4.82 -15.04 -10.05
CA VAL A 230 3.53 -15.48 -10.57
C VAL A 230 3.75 -16.39 -11.75
N LEU A 231 2.98 -17.47 -11.81
CA LEU A 231 2.89 -18.34 -12.98
C LEU A 231 1.46 -18.33 -13.50
N ASP A 232 1.28 -18.65 -14.78
CA ASP A 232 -0.04 -18.97 -15.32
C ASP A 232 -0.61 -20.26 -14.67
N GLU A 233 -1.86 -20.57 -14.98
CA GLU A 233 -2.59 -21.70 -14.39
C GLU A 233 -2.14 -23.06 -14.93
N GLU A 234 -1.37 -23.10 -16.02
CA GLU A 234 -0.89 -24.33 -16.67
C GLU A 234 0.40 -24.85 -16.01
N HIS A 235 1.13 -24.00 -15.27
CA HIS A 235 2.46 -24.32 -14.74
C HIS A 235 2.50 -24.51 -13.22
N ASN A 236 3.38 -25.41 -12.77
CA ASN A 236 3.53 -25.72 -11.36
C ASN A 236 4.70 -24.94 -10.72
N TYR A 237 4.43 -24.27 -9.60
CA TYR A 237 5.45 -23.55 -8.83
C TYR A 237 6.61 -24.43 -8.39
N ARG A 238 6.39 -25.72 -8.09
CA ARG A 238 7.43 -26.65 -7.67
C ARG A 238 8.48 -26.87 -8.76
N ASP A 239 8.05 -26.89 -10.00
CA ASP A 239 8.90 -27.16 -11.16
C ASP A 239 9.73 -25.91 -11.52
N ALA A 240 9.12 -24.72 -11.43
CA ALA A 240 9.77 -23.47 -11.80
C ALA A 240 10.63 -22.83 -10.69
N MET A 241 10.27 -22.99 -9.41
CA MET A 241 10.83 -22.14 -8.35
C MET A 241 12.35 -22.21 -8.24
N HIS A 242 12.95 -23.39 -8.27
CA HIS A 242 14.40 -23.51 -8.12
C HIS A 242 15.11 -22.93 -9.35
N SER A 243 14.58 -23.20 -10.54
CA SER A 243 15.13 -22.75 -11.82
C SER A 243 15.16 -21.22 -11.93
N VAL A 244 14.04 -20.59 -11.59
CA VAL A 244 13.89 -19.12 -11.58
C VAL A 244 14.75 -18.49 -10.48
N LEU A 245 14.67 -18.98 -9.23
CA LEU A 245 15.39 -18.39 -8.11
C LEU A 245 16.92 -18.51 -8.26
N ARG A 246 17.43 -19.59 -8.87
CA ARG A 246 18.86 -19.71 -9.23
C ARG A 246 19.29 -18.64 -10.22
N GLN A 247 18.52 -18.43 -11.28
CA GLN A 247 18.84 -17.38 -12.25
C GLN A 247 18.78 -15.99 -11.64
N ILE A 248 17.76 -15.69 -10.81
CA ILE A 248 17.68 -14.41 -10.09
C ILE A 248 18.92 -14.23 -9.20
N LEU A 249 19.35 -15.27 -8.46
CA LEU A 249 20.55 -15.21 -7.63
C LEU A 249 21.81 -14.99 -8.48
N THR A 250 21.94 -15.63 -9.63
CA THR A 250 23.05 -15.43 -10.57
C THR A 250 23.08 -14.00 -11.08
N ILE A 251 21.95 -13.47 -11.53
CA ILE A 251 21.81 -12.09 -12.01
C ILE A 251 22.14 -11.10 -10.89
N ALA A 252 21.62 -11.32 -9.69
CA ALA A 252 21.82 -10.44 -8.55
C ALA A 252 23.27 -10.44 -8.00
N ASN A 253 24.05 -11.49 -8.28
CA ASN A 253 25.49 -11.53 -8.01
C ASN A 253 26.35 -10.90 -9.13
N GLY A 254 25.73 -10.46 -10.23
CA GLY A 254 26.40 -9.74 -11.30
C GLY A 254 26.40 -8.22 -11.11
N PRO A 255 26.90 -7.46 -12.10
CA PRO A 255 26.85 -6.01 -12.10
C PRO A 255 25.41 -5.50 -12.05
N THR A 256 25.13 -4.57 -11.14
CA THR A 256 23.85 -3.85 -11.05
C THR A 256 23.56 -3.05 -12.31
N ALA A 257 22.29 -2.68 -12.54
CA ALA A 257 21.92 -1.84 -13.68
C ALA A 257 22.72 -0.52 -13.73
N TRP A 258 23.04 0.06 -12.58
CA TRP A 258 23.90 1.25 -12.47
C TRP A 258 25.33 0.97 -12.95
N GLU A 259 25.95 -0.10 -12.48
CA GLU A 259 27.30 -0.49 -12.88
C GLU A 259 27.36 -0.82 -14.38
N GLN A 260 26.35 -1.52 -14.90
CA GLN A 260 26.22 -1.78 -16.35
C GLN A 260 26.12 -0.48 -17.15
N LYS A 261 25.32 0.50 -16.69
CA LYS A 261 25.21 1.80 -17.35
C LYS A 261 26.55 2.54 -17.35
N GLN A 262 27.27 2.55 -16.23
CA GLN A 262 28.60 3.17 -16.15
C GLN A 262 29.61 2.48 -17.09
N GLN A 263 29.66 1.16 -17.10
CA GLN A 263 30.53 0.39 -18.00
C GLN A 263 30.22 0.68 -19.48
N LEU A 264 28.94 0.81 -19.85
CA LEU A 264 28.54 1.17 -21.21
C LEU A 264 28.95 2.60 -21.59
N GLU A 265 28.82 3.56 -20.66
CA GLU A 265 29.27 4.95 -20.86
C GLU A 265 30.80 5.04 -20.99
N GLU A 266 31.54 4.32 -20.16
CA GLU A 266 33.00 4.20 -20.24
C GLU A 266 33.44 3.55 -21.55
N ALA A 267 32.80 2.46 -21.97
CA ALA A 267 33.08 1.81 -23.24
C ALA A 267 32.81 2.72 -24.45
N LYS A 268 31.77 3.55 -24.40
CA LYS A 268 31.51 4.59 -25.42
C LYS A 268 32.64 5.63 -25.46
N ARG A 269 33.05 6.16 -24.31
CA ARG A 269 34.18 7.11 -24.22
C ARG A 269 35.50 6.51 -24.70
N ALA A 270 35.80 5.25 -24.33
CA ALA A 270 37.01 4.56 -24.76
C ALA A 270 37.06 4.36 -26.29
N ARG A 271 35.91 4.08 -26.92
CA ARG A 271 35.78 4.00 -28.39
C ARG A 271 36.04 5.36 -29.06
N GLU A 272 35.66 6.47 -28.42
CA GLU A 272 35.90 7.82 -28.92
C GLU A 272 37.37 8.26 -28.77
N VAL A 273 38.08 7.77 -27.73
CA VAL A 273 39.44 8.22 -27.36
C VAL A 273 40.55 7.28 -27.88
N LYS A 274 40.25 6.13 -28.51
CA LYS A 274 41.25 5.10 -28.90
C LYS A 274 42.16 4.62 -27.74
N GLU A 275 41.73 4.75 -26.50
CA GLU A 275 42.45 4.19 -25.35
C GLU A 275 41.92 2.79 -25.02
N GLN A 276 42.84 1.84 -24.92
CA GLN A 276 42.59 0.54 -24.29
C GLN A 276 42.88 0.66 -22.80
N GLN A 277 41.86 0.53 -21.96
CA GLN A 277 42.04 0.39 -20.52
C GLN A 277 41.44 -0.92 -20.02
N GLY A 278 42.17 -1.54 -19.08
CA GLY A 278 41.87 -2.84 -18.50
C GLY A 278 40.68 -2.79 -17.53
N ALA A 279 39.88 -3.84 -17.57
CA ALA A 279 38.72 -4.03 -16.71
C ALA A 279 39.12 -3.95 -15.24
N THR A 280 38.54 -3.00 -14.50
CA THR A 280 38.70 -2.93 -13.05
C THR A 280 37.70 -3.88 -12.41
N THR A 281 38.18 -5.02 -11.90
CA THR A 281 37.33 -6.02 -11.24
C THR A 281 36.88 -5.47 -9.89
N THR A 282 35.62 -5.05 -9.80
CA THR A 282 34.99 -4.70 -8.53
C THR A 282 34.74 -5.98 -7.74
N ASN A 283 35.33 -6.09 -6.54
CA ASN A 283 35.21 -7.24 -5.66
C ASN A 283 33.79 -7.25 -5.05
N GLN A 284 32.78 -7.71 -5.81
CA GLN A 284 31.39 -7.75 -5.36
C GLN A 284 31.20 -8.82 -4.28
N LYS A 285 30.66 -8.39 -3.13
CA LYS A 285 30.30 -9.30 -2.03
C LYS A 285 29.11 -10.16 -2.48
N LYS A 286 29.32 -11.47 -2.60
CA LYS A 286 28.26 -12.42 -2.96
C LYS A 286 27.07 -12.32 -1.99
N ILE A 287 25.87 -12.41 -2.55
CA ILE A 287 24.62 -12.45 -1.79
C ILE A 287 24.59 -13.73 -0.96
N GLN A 288 24.46 -13.58 0.36
CA GLN A 288 24.47 -14.70 1.31
C GLN A 288 23.05 -15.15 1.69
N GLY A 289 22.02 -14.38 1.38
CA GLY A 289 20.65 -14.72 1.74
C GLY A 289 19.62 -14.03 0.85
N MET A 290 18.43 -14.63 0.81
CA MET A 290 17.30 -14.18 0.02
C MET A 290 16.07 -14.08 0.92
N THR A 291 15.31 -13.00 0.81
CA THR A 291 14.03 -12.84 1.49
C THR A 291 12.90 -13.14 0.51
N LEU A 292 11.94 -13.97 0.92
CA LEU A 292 10.68 -14.15 0.22
C LEU A 292 9.65 -13.24 0.88
N SER A 293 9.20 -12.25 0.12
CA SER A 293 8.32 -11.16 0.54
C SER A 293 6.94 -11.29 -0.13
N LEU A 294 6.48 -12.54 -0.27
CA LEU A 294 5.22 -12.93 -0.91
C LEU A 294 4.09 -13.10 0.11
N ASP A 295 2.86 -13.30 -0.36
CA ASP A 295 1.72 -13.62 0.51
C ASP A 295 2.01 -14.92 1.32
N PRO A 296 1.70 -14.99 2.63
CA PRO A 296 1.92 -16.19 3.43
C PRO A 296 1.32 -17.48 2.84
N GLU A 297 0.20 -17.37 2.12
CA GLU A 297 -0.48 -18.50 1.51
C GLU A 297 0.12 -18.90 0.15
N HIS A 298 1.05 -18.11 -0.38
CA HIS A 298 1.70 -18.34 -1.66
C HIS A 298 2.42 -19.69 -1.71
N PRO A 299 2.31 -20.50 -2.79
CA PRO A 299 2.87 -21.85 -2.86
C PRO A 299 4.37 -21.93 -2.54
N ILE A 300 5.17 -20.97 -3.04
CA ILE A 300 6.60 -20.88 -2.74
C ILE A 300 6.89 -20.71 -1.24
N MET A 301 6.08 -19.91 -0.53
CA MET A 301 6.21 -19.71 0.92
C MET A 301 5.97 -21.02 1.68
N LYS A 302 5.03 -21.85 1.20
CA LYS A 302 4.74 -23.17 1.78
C LYS A 302 5.85 -24.18 1.47
N LEU A 303 6.34 -24.20 0.23
CA LEU A 303 7.40 -25.12 -0.22
C LEU A 303 8.75 -24.90 0.49
N PHE A 304 9.05 -23.66 0.89
CA PHE A 304 10.26 -23.32 1.64
C PHE A 304 10.04 -23.18 3.16
N ALA A 305 8.85 -23.48 3.69
CA ALA A 305 8.53 -23.27 5.10
C ALA A 305 9.52 -23.95 6.07
N SER A 306 9.97 -25.18 5.77
CA SER A 306 10.94 -25.92 6.61
C SER A 306 12.40 -25.49 6.40
N LYS A 307 12.68 -24.73 5.34
CA LYS A 307 14.02 -24.28 4.94
C LYS A 307 14.24 -22.78 5.17
N SER A 308 13.27 -22.09 5.74
CA SER A 308 13.28 -20.65 5.94
C SER A 308 13.10 -20.29 7.40
N THR A 309 13.45 -19.05 7.74
CA THR A 309 13.13 -18.45 9.04
C THR A 309 12.15 -17.32 8.83
N VAL A 310 10.98 -17.40 9.48
CA VAL A 310 10.00 -16.32 9.46
C VAL A 310 10.54 -15.14 10.27
N THR A 311 10.57 -13.96 9.65
CA THR A 311 10.90 -12.72 10.36
C THR A 311 9.58 -12.01 10.71
N THR A 312 9.25 -11.91 12.00
CA THR A 312 8.07 -11.17 12.45
C THR A 312 8.39 -9.68 12.51
N THR A 313 8.13 -8.95 11.43
CA THR A 313 8.11 -7.49 11.43
C THR A 313 6.69 -7.03 11.15
N LYS A 314 5.88 -6.83 12.20
CA LYS A 314 4.61 -6.11 12.05
C LYS A 314 4.90 -4.63 12.25
N SER A 315 5.12 -3.93 11.14
CA SER A 315 5.21 -2.48 11.13
C SER A 315 3.87 -1.94 10.63
N LYS A 316 3.33 -0.96 11.34
CA LYS A 316 2.13 -0.25 10.87
C LYS A 316 2.52 1.10 10.32
N ILE A 317 1.83 1.51 9.27
CA ILE A 317 1.93 2.85 8.74
C ILE A 317 0.83 3.74 9.32
N TYR A 318 1.18 5.00 9.55
CA TYR A 318 0.20 6.01 9.89
C TYR A 318 -0.77 6.18 8.74
N THR A 319 -2.05 6.10 9.06
CA THR A 319 -3.18 6.14 8.14
C THR A 319 -4.15 7.21 8.63
N ARG A 320 -4.56 8.10 7.72
CA ARG A 320 -5.57 9.12 7.94
C ARG A 320 -6.70 8.90 6.93
N ILE A 321 -7.92 8.87 7.42
CA ILE A 321 -9.14 8.98 6.59
C ILE A 321 -9.68 10.39 6.81
N PRO A 322 -9.59 11.30 5.81
CA PRO A 322 -9.98 12.70 5.98
C PRO A 322 -11.47 12.87 6.33
N SER A 323 -12.32 12.10 5.65
CA SER A 323 -13.77 12.05 5.81
C SER A 323 -14.20 10.58 5.81
N TYR A 324 -14.77 10.11 6.92
CA TYR A 324 -15.25 8.73 6.99
C TYR A 324 -16.47 8.56 6.10
N ALA A 325 -17.34 9.58 6.01
CA ALA A 325 -18.47 9.54 5.09
C ALA A 325 -18.05 9.30 3.64
N ASN A 326 -17.10 10.10 3.13
CA ASN A 326 -16.60 9.96 1.76
C ASN A 326 -15.91 8.60 1.55
N PHE A 327 -15.14 8.12 2.53
CA PHE A 327 -14.52 6.81 2.46
C PHE A 327 -15.56 5.69 2.40
N LEU A 328 -16.55 5.69 3.29
CA LEU A 328 -17.62 4.68 3.36
C LEU A 328 -18.48 4.67 2.10
N LEU A 329 -18.83 5.85 1.57
CA LEU A 329 -19.51 5.96 0.28
C LEU A 329 -18.66 5.39 -0.87
N LYS A 330 -17.36 5.67 -0.86
CA LYS A 330 -16.43 5.15 -1.88
C LYS A 330 -16.34 3.63 -1.85
N ILE A 331 -16.29 3.02 -0.65
CA ILE A 331 -16.21 1.57 -0.46
C ILE A 331 -17.58 0.89 -0.34
N ALA A 332 -18.70 1.60 -0.53
CA ALA A 332 -20.05 1.05 -0.44
C ALA A 332 -20.22 -0.26 -1.23
N PRO A 333 -19.71 -0.41 -2.47
CA PRO A 333 -19.82 -1.68 -3.20
C PRO A 333 -19.21 -2.88 -2.47
N VAL A 334 -18.19 -2.68 -1.63
CA VAL A 334 -17.59 -3.74 -0.80
C VAL A 334 -18.47 -4.05 0.41
N LEU A 335 -18.98 -3.01 1.07
CA LEU A 335 -19.85 -3.14 2.24
C LEU A 335 -21.17 -3.84 1.89
N GLU A 336 -21.76 -3.48 0.76
CA GLU A 336 -23.01 -4.05 0.25
C GLU A 336 -22.85 -5.51 -0.15
N ASP A 337 -21.73 -5.90 -0.78
CA ASP A 337 -21.45 -7.30 -1.10
C ASP A 337 -21.34 -8.14 0.17
N ARG A 338 -20.65 -7.62 1.20
CA ARG A 338 -20.51 -8.29 2.49
C ARG A 338 -21.87 -8.48 3.16
N LEU A 339 -22.73 -7.45 3.15
CA LEU A 339 -24.09 -7.56 3.66
C LEU A 339 -24.91 -8.58 2.84
N ALA A 340 -24.85 -8.53 1.51
CA ALA A 340 -25.60 -9.42 0.63
C ALA A 340 -25.26 -10.90 0.85
N GLN A 341 -24.02 -11.20 1.27
CA GLN A 341 -23.54 -12.55 1.58
C GLN A 341 -23.78 -12.97 3.05
N SER A 342 -24.43 -12.12 3.85
CA SER A 342 -24.67 -12.33 5.28
C SER A 342 -26.14 -12.56 5.61
N CYS A 343 -26.43 -12.86 6.88
CA CYS A 343 -27.80 -12.92 7.41
C CYS A 343 -28.49 -11.54 7.47
N LEU A 344 -27.78 -10.44 7.22
CA LEU A 344 -28.27 -9.05 7.27
C LEU A 344 -28.49 -8.43 5.88
N LYS A 345 -28.57 -9.23 4.82
CA LYS A 345 -28.61 -8.79 3.40
C LYS A 345 -29.70 -7.79 3.01
N GLU A 346 -30.77 -7.65 3.79
CA GLU A 346 -31.90 -6.74 3.52
C GLU A 346 -32.10 -5.73 4.65
N ILE A 347 -31.11 -5.55 5.53
CA ILE A 347 -31.24 -4.66 6.69
C ILE A 347 -31.46 -3.20 6.27
N THR A 348 -32.38 -2.54 6.97
CA THR A 348 -32.60 -1.09 6.89
C THR A 348 -32.30 -0.50 8.26
N VAL A 349 -31.23 0.28 8.37
CA VAL A 349 -30.70 0.75 9.66
C VAL A 349 -29.93 2.04 9.51
N ILE A 350 -30.00 2.88 10.53
CA ILE A 350 -29.15 4.06 10.69
C ILE A 350 -28.03 3.73 11.67
N TRP A 351 -26.80 3.83 11.22
CA TRP A 351 -25.61 3.73 12.05
C TRP A 351 -25.17 5.11 12.51
N GLN A 352 -24.96 5.27 13.83
CA GLN A 352 -24.48 6.51 14.44
C GLN A 352 -23.21 6.23 15.23
N PHE A 353 -22.13 6.88 14.83
CA PHE A 353 -20.81 6.68 15.41
C PHE A 353 -20.34 7.96 16.12
N ASN A 354 -20.08 7.86 17.43
CA ASN A 354 -19.62 8.99 18.24
C ASN A 354 -18.09 8.92 18.47
N PHE A 355 -17.37 10.01 18.20
CA PHE A 355 -15.92 10.11 18.43
C PHE A 355 -15.55 11.02 19.61
N PHE A 356 -16.54 11.45 20.40
CA PHE A 356 -16.47 12.37 21.55
C PHE A 356 -16.02 13.80 21.22
N ARG A 357 -15.00 13.96 20.38
CA ARG A 357 -14.45 15.24 19.97
C ARG A 357 -13.94 15.18 18.54
N LYS A 358 -13.94 16.35 17.89
CA LYS A 358 -13.27 16.53 16.62
C LYS A 358 -11.76 16.61 16.87
N VAL A 359 -10.99 15.88 16.09
CA VAL A 359 -9.52 15.98 16.10
C VAL A 359 -9.04 16.70 14.84
N VAL A 360 -7.89 17.35 14.94
CA VAL A 360 -7.27 18.04 13.79
C VAL A 360 -7.10 17.03 12.65
N GLY A 361 -7.56 17.42 11.46
CA GLY A 361 -7.51 16.56 10.27
C GLY A 361 -8.67 15.57 10.12
N SER A 362 -9.65 15.53 11.03
CA SER A 362 -10.92 14.80 10.83
C SER A 362 -12.02 15.73 10.33
N ALA A 363 -12.97 15.22 9.53
CA ALA A 363 -14.12 15.98 9.06
C ALA A 363 -15.05 16.43 10.20
N GLY A 364 -15.30 15.57 11.19
CA GLY A 364 -16.18 15.87 12.31
C GLY A 364 -15.92 15.04 13.56
N LYS A 365 -16.87 15.10 14.50
CA LYS A 365 -16.81 14.41 15.81
C LYS A 365 -17.71 13.18 15.90
N GLY A 366 -18.30 12.80 14.77
CA GLY A 366 -19.11 11.59 14.61
C GLY A 366 -19.41 11.37 13.13
N VAL A 367 -19.98 10.22 12.80
CA VAL A 367 -20.47 9.94 11.44
C VAL A 367 -21.80 9.20 11.54
N GLU A 368 -22.74 9.57 10.68
CA GLU A 368 -23.99 8.83 10.49
C GLU A 368 -23.99 8.19 9.11
N VAL A 369 -24.48 6.95 9.04
CA VAL A 369 -24.56 6.15 7.81
C VAL A 369 -25.95 5.53 7.74
N VAL A 370 -26.61 5.64 6.60
CA VAL A 370 -27.95 5.05 6.39
C VAL A 370 -27.86 3.90 5.40
N PHE A 371 -28.32 2.74 5.83
CA PHE A 371 -28.54 1.58 4.98
C PHE A 371 -30.04 1.36 4.76
N GLU A 372 -30.43 1.09 3.51
CA GLU A 372 -31.78 0.67 3.14
C GLU A 372 -31.69 -0.61 2.32
N SER A 373 -32.39 -1.66 2.74
CA SER A 373 -32.37 -2.99 2.08
C SER A 373 -30.96 -3.49 1.74
N GLY A 374 -30.01 -3.33 2.67
CA GLY A 374 -28.61 -3.74 2.52
C GLY A 374 -27.75 -2.81 1.66
N LYS A 375 -28.28 -1.66 1.19
CA LYS A 375 -27.59 -0.66 0.36
C LYS A 375 -27.22 0.58 1.14
N LEU A 376 -26.00 1.10 0.96
CA LEU A 376 -25.57 2.32 1.64
C LEU A 376 -26.11 3.53 0.86
N ILE A 377 -27.08 4.23 1.44
CA ILE A 377 -27.80 5.33 0.78
C ILE A 377 -27.16 6.69 1.07
N SER A 378 -26.69 6.89 2.30
CA SER A 378 -26.03 8.15 2.67
C SER A 378 -25.02 7.96 3.80
N ALA A 379 -24.04 8.87 3.85
CA ALA A 379 -23.14 9.02 4.98
C ALA A 379 -22.79 10.50 5.18
N ARG A 380 -22.62 10.94 6.43
CA ARG A 380 -22.26 12.32 6.78
C ARG A 380 -21.40 12.41 8.04
N ASP A 381 -20.35 13.22 8.01
CA ASP A 381 -19.41 13.41 9.14
C ASP A 381 -19.84 14.51 10.14
N ASP A 382 -20.98 15.17 9.91
CA ASP A 382 -21.49 16.24 10.76
C ASP A 382 -22.41 15.74 11.87
N TRP A 383 -22.54 14.41 12.03
CA TRP A 383 -23.39 13.84 13.07
C TRP A 383 -22.89 14.21 14.47
N VAL A 384 -23.84 14.64 15.29
CA VAL A 384 -23.65 14.99 16.69
C VAL A 384 -24.79 14.37 17.48
N GLU A 385 -24.47 13.78 18.63
CA GLU A 385 -25.49 13.23 19.50
C GLU A 385 -26.52 14.31 19.90
N PRO A 386 -27.82 14.11 19.60
CA PRO A 386 -28.85 15.05 19.98
C PRO A 386 -29.02 15.11 21.50
N SER A 387 -29.32 16.30 22.02
CA SER A 387 -29.72 16.48 23.41
C SER A 387 -31.03 15.73 23.72
N PRO A 388 -31.31 15.41 25.00
CA PRO A 388 -32.58 14.79 25.39
C PRO A 388 -33.81 15.55 24.90
N LYS A 389 -33.75 16.89 24.87
CA LYS A 389 -34.84 17.74 24.35
C LYS A 389 -35.04 17.54 22.83
N GLU A 390 -33.97 17.53 22.06
CA GLU A 390 -34.02 17.29 20.61
C GLU A 390 -34.55 15.88 20.30
N LYS A 391 -34.14 14.86 21.06
CA LYS A 391 -34.68 13.49 20.92
C LYS A 391 -36.21 13.46 21.13
N VAL A 392 -36.71 14.16 22.15
CA VAL A 392 -38.16 14.27 22.43
C VAL A 392 -38.90 15.02 21.32
N MET A 393 -38.33 16.12 20.82
CA MET A 393 -38.93 16.91 19.75
C MET A 393 -39.01 16.11 18.44
N ALA A 394 -37.92 15.47 18.03
CA ALA A 394 -37.89 14.61 16.84
C ALA A 394 -38.89 13.45 16.93
N ALA A 395 -39.05 12.85 18.12
CA ALA A 395 -40.06 11.82 18.34
C ALA A 395 -41.49 12.35 18.16
N ARG A 396 -41.79 13.56 18.66
CA ARG A 396 -43.10 14.22 18.48
C ARG A 396 -43.39 14.54 17.03
N GLU A 397 -42.42 15.10 16.32
CA GLU A 397 -42.55 15.42 14.89
C GLU A 397 -42.81 14.18 14.05
N ARG A 398 -42.07 13.09 14.30
CA ARG A 398 -42.27 11.80 13.63
C ARG A 398 -43.67 11.24 13.85
N ILE A 399 -44.15 11.26 15.10
CA ILE A 399 -45.51 10.79 15.46
C ILE A 399 -46.57 11.66 14.79
N ALA A 400 -46.39 12.99 14.79
CA ALA A 400 -47.31 13.92 14.14
C ALA A 400 -47.39 13.66 12.63
N LYS A 401 -46.24 13.47 11.97
CA LYS A 401 -46.16 13.16 10.52
C LYS A 401 -46.82 11.81 10.19
N ALA A 402 -46.57 10.76 10.98
CA ALA A 402 -47.22 9.46 10.78
C ALA A 402 -48.75 9.56 10.89
N LYS A 403 -49.24 10.36 11.84
CA LYS A 403 -50.67 10.66 12.00
C LYS A 403 -51.25 11.45 10.82
N GLU A 404 -50.53 12.44 10.30
CA GLU A 404 -50.91 13.21 9.11
C GLU A 404 -51.00 12.31 7.86
N GLU A 405 -50.06 11.38 7.71
CA GLU A 405 -49.99 10.42 6.60
C GLU A 405 -50.91 9.20 6.78
N ASN A 406 -51.71 9.14 7.85
CA ASN A 406 -52.59 8.03 8.21
C ASN A 406 -51.91 6.65 8.18
N ARG A 407 -50.66 6.58 8.66
CA ARG A 407 -49.88 5.35 8.77
C ARG A 407 -49.41 5.09 10.21
N PRO A 408 -49.09 3.84 10.57
CA PRO A 408 -48.45 3.55 11.85
C PRO A 408 -47.13 4.31 12.02
N ASP A 409 -46.84 4.63 13.28
CA ASP A 409 -45.56 5.22 13.66
C ASP A 409 -44.47 4.15 13.69
N PHE A 410 -43.58 4.19 12.70
CA PHE A 410 -42.42 3.31 12.65
C PHE A 410 -41.21 4.04 13.22
N LYS A 411 -40.59 3.47 14.26
CA LYS A 411 -39.31 3.97 14.78
C LYS A 411 -38.21 3.38 13.89
N PRO A 412 -37.33 4.20 13.31
CA PRO A 412 -36.21 3.66 12.55
C PRO A 412 -35.35 2.79 13.45
N LEU A 413 -34.83 1.69 12.90
CA LEU A 413 -33.79 0.92 13.55
C LEU A 413 -32.53 1.77 13.56
N VAL A 414 -31.98 2.02 14.76
CA VAL A 414 -30.77 2.80 14.96
C VAL A 414 -29.78 1.96 15.74
N TYR A 415 -28.58 1.81 15.19
CA TYR A 415 -27.43 1.27 15.91
C TYR A 415 -26.48 2.40 16.26
N GLN A 416 -25.95 2.36 17.47
CA GLN A 416 -25.04 3.39 17.95
C GLN A 416 -23.79 2.74 18.53
N ALA A 417 -22.62 3.26 18.14
CA ALA A 417 -21.34 2.89 18.71
C ALA A 417 -20.50 4.13 18.97
N GLN A 418 -19.51 4.00 19.84
CA GLN A 418 -18.58 5.07 20.16
C GLN A 418 -17.15 4.58 20.09
N PHE A 419 -16.24 5.48 19.70
CA PHE A 419 -14.83 5.18 19.51
C PHE A 419 -13.97 6.29 20.09
N ALA A 420 -12.84 5.92 20.69
CA ALA A 420 -11.80 6.88 21.02
C ALA A 420 -11.39 7.67 19.76
N PRO A 421 -10.97 8.94 19.89
CA PRO A 421 -10.58 9.72 18.73
C PRO A 421 -9.49 9.02 17.90
N LEU A 422 -9.69 8.96 16.58
CA LEU A 422 -8.85 8.30 15.55
C LEU A 422 -8.90 6.77 15.51
N THR A 423 -9.41 6.07 16.53
CA THR A 423 -9.37 4.61 16.55
C THR A 423 -10.36 3.97 15.58
N PHE A 424 -11.43 4.67 15.22
CA PHE A 424 -12.39 4.20 14.21
C PHE A 424 -11.72 3.85 12.87
N THR A 425 -10.65 4.55 12.47
CA THR A 425 -9.81 4.18 11.31
C THR A 425 -9.39 2.72 11.35
N ARG A 426 -8.99 2.21 12.53
CA ARG A 426 -8.53 0.83 12.70
C ARG A 426 -9.64 -0.19 12.50
N LEU A 427 -10.89 0.16 12.82
CA LEU A 427 -12.03 -0.73 12.56
C LEU A 427 -12.31 -0.73 11.06
N VAL A 428 -12.50 0.47 10.51
CA VAL A 428 -12.98 0.66 9.14
C VAL A 428 -12.05 0.06 8.09
N VAL A 429 -10.73 0.10 8.31
CA VAL A 429 -9.78 -0.56 7.41
C VAL A 429 -9.66 -2.07 7.64
N GLY A 430 -10.26 -2.62 8.70
CA GLY A 430 -10.15 -4.03 9.08
C GLY A 430 -8.89 -4.35 9.89
N ASP A 431 -8.28 -3.35 10.52
CA ASP A 431 -7.10 -3.55 11.36
C ASP A 431 -7.44 -4.11 12.75
N MET A 432 -8.63 -3.85 13.28
CA MET A 432 -9.09 -4.41 14.56
C MET A 432 -10.54 -4.80 14.44
N THR A 433 -10.90 -5.92 15.07
CA THR A 433 -12.31 -6.27 15.29
C THR A 433 -12.91 -5.42 16.39
N MET A 434 -14.24 -5.41 16.51
CA MET A 434 -14.91 -4.71 17.61
C MET A 434 -14.48 -5.25 18.98
N ASP A 435 -14.32 -6.57 19.13
CA ASP A 435 -13.85 -7.18 20.38
C ASP A 435 -12.44 -6.71 20.77
N GLN A 436 -11.52 -6.70 19.80
CA GLN A 436 -10.17 -6.20 20.05
C GLN A 436 -10.19 -4.73 20.46
N MET A 437 -11.12 -3.94 19.91
CA MET A 437 -11.26 -2.53 20.28
C MET A 437 -11.80 -2.34 21.69
N THR A 438 -12.83 -3.09 22.08
CA THR A 438 -13.40 -2.99 23.43
C THR A 438 -12.43 -3.47 24.50
N ASP A 439 -11.57 -4.44 24.19
CA ASP A 439 -10.55 -4.94 25.10
C ASP A 439 -9.41 -3.93 25.33
N ILE A 440 -9.08 -3.13 24.32
CA ILE A 440 -7.92 -2.23 24.33
C ILE A 440 -8.31 -0.79 24.70
N TYR A 441 -9.49 -0.34 24.29
CA TYR A 441 -9.95 1.04 24.47
C TYR A 441 -11.22 1.06 25.32
N ALA A 442 -11.11 1.50 26.57
CA ALA A 442 -12.22 1.52 27.52
C ALA A 442 -13.41 2.37 27.06
N GLU A 443 -13.18 3.40 26.26
CA GLU A 443 -14.22 4.23 25.66
C GLU A 443 -14.85 3.66 24.37
N CYS A 444 -14.32 2.59 23.79
CA CYS A 444 -14.92 1.97 22.61
C CYS A 444 -16.06 1.02 23.01
N GLY A 445 -17.17 1.02 22.24
CA GLY A 445 -18.24 0.04 22.46
C GLY A 445 -19.55 0.35 21.76
N ILE A 446 -20.43 -0.66 21.73
CA ILE A 446 -21.81 -0.55 21.26
C ILE A 446 -22.66 0.11 22.36
N ARG A 447 -23.51 1.06 21.97
CA ARG A 447 -24.45 1.79 22.85
C ARG A 447 -25.90 1.43 22.56
N GLU A 448 -26.25 1.20 21.31
CA GLU A 448 -27.60 0.81 20.89
C GLU A 448 -27.51 -0.32 19.86
N GLY A 449 -28.40 -1.30 19.95
CA GLY A 449 -28.50 -2.43 19.02
C GLY A 449 -27.84 -3.75 19.44
N GLY A 450 -27.07 -3.76 20.53
CA GLY A 450 -26.55 -5.00 21.15
C GLY A 450 -25.75 -5.90 20.19
N ASP A 451 -26.04 -7.21 20.25
CA ASP A 451 -25.33 -8.22 19.46
C ASP A 451 -25.56 -8.07 17.94
N ASP A 452 -26.74 -7.63 17.51
CA ASP A 452 -27.03 -7.40 16.09
C ASP A 452 -26.15 -6.27 15.52
N ALA A 453 -25.97 -5.20 16.28
CA ALA A 453 -25.10 -4.09 15.92
C ALA A 453 -23.63 -4.54 15.84
N LYS A 454 -23.17 -5.33 16.82
CA LYS A 454 -21.82 -5.90 16.81
C LYS A 454 -21.61 -6.80 15.58
N LEU A 455 -22.53 -7.74 15.34
CA LEU A 455 -22.49 -8.65 14.19
C LEU A 455 -22.40 -7.89 12.87
N MET A 456 -23.20 -6.83 12.72
CA MET A 456 -23.15 -6.01 11.51
C MET A 456 -21.79 -5.31 11.33
N LEU A 457 -21.15 -4.80 12.39
CA LEU A 457 -19.81 -4.23 12.27
C LEU A 457 -18.77 -5.27 11.86
N ASP A 458 -18.85 -6.49 12.41
CA ASP A 458 -17.93 -7.57 12.05
C ASP A 458 -18.13 -8.04 10.59
N ILE A 459 -19.37 -7.99 10.07
CA ILE A 459 -19.68 -8.23 8.66
C ILE A 459 -19.13 -7.10 7.77
N LEU A 460 -19.35 -5.84 8.15
CA LEU A 460 -18.96 -4.68 7.35
C LEU A 460 -17.43 -4.50 7.32
N PHE A 461 -16.77 -4.73 8.45
CA PHE A 461 -15.36 -4.46 8.66
C PHE A 461 -14.63 -5.67 9.26
N PRO A 462 -14.59 -6.81 8.54
CA PRO A 462 -13.86 -7.97 9.00
C PRO A 462 -12.37 -7.65 9.13
N LYS A 463 -11.67 -8.46 9.91
CA LYS A 463 -10.21 -8.39 9.99
C LYS A 463 -9.61 -8.61 8.59
N GLN A 464 -8.68 -7.75 8.19
CA GLN A 464 -8.03 -7.81 6.88
C GLN A 464 -6.51 -7.91 7.00
N ILE A 465 -5.90 -8.46 5.95
CA ILE A 465 -4.47 -8.37 5.69
C ILE A 465 -4.26 -7.26 4.67
N PHE A 466 -3.11 -6.58 4.75
CA PHE A 466 -2.77 -5.47 3.86
C PHE A 466 -1.51 -5.78 3.08
N HIS A 467 -1.39 -5.20 1.88
CA HIS A 467 -0.20 -5.31 1.05
C HIS A 467 0.16 -3.94 0.45
N PHE A 468 0.92 -3.16 1.22
CA PHE A 468 1.44 -1.86 0.80
C PHE A 468 2.96 -1.92 0.61
N ASP A 469 3.36 -2.04 -0.66
CA ASP A 469 4.74 -1.93 -1.12
C ASP A 469 5.14 -0.45 -1.23
N LEU A 470 5.41 0.21 -0.10
CA LEU A 470 6.00 1.55 -0.11
C LEU A 470 7.49 1.49 -0.43
N HIS A 471 7.79 1.09 -1.66
CA HIS A 471 9.14 1.05 -2.21
C HIS A 471 9.22 1.93 -3.46
N SER A 472 8.62 3.11 -3.34
CA SER A 472 8.91 4.22 -4.22
C SER A 472 10.30 4.84 -3.99
N TRP A 473 10.99 4.49 -2.89
CA TRP A 473 12.34 4.94 -2.48
C TRP A 473 13.46 4.73 -3.49
#